data_AF-W0GK54-F1
#
_entry.id   AF-W0GK54-F1
#
_cell.length_a   1.000
_cell.length_b   1.000
_cell.length_c   1.000
_cell.angle_alpha   90.00
_cell.angle_beta   90.00
_cell.angle_gamma   90.00
#
_symmetry.space_group_name_H-M   'P 1'
#
loop_
_entity.id
_entity.type
_entity.pdbx_description
1 polymer ?
#
loop_
_entity_poly.entity_id
_entity_poly.type
_entity_poly.pdbx_seq_one_letter_code
_entity_poly.pdbx_strand_id
1 'polypeptide(L)'
;MNFLELEELMQQHKAMILCSPHNPVGRIWKEAELAQLLFLAAKYNVFIISDEIWQDIVSSNVQHHPLFSFNSPAINQVLVLSSQTKTYNLAGAQIGYGLSYNRDFIVKMHHELTKSIHYASTNYLSAKMIISGYLNHDNYDWLAAYKTTLEENYHYLVNELLKGQLISNSPELKELI
;
A
#
# COMPACT_ATOMS: atom_id res chain seq x y z
N MET A 1 6.67 9.38 10.52
CA MET A 1 7.62 9.77 9.45
C MET A 1 8.49 10.90 9.99
N ASN A 2 9.80 10.93 9.75
CA ASN A 2 10.63 12.09 10.12
C ASN A 2 10.56 13.13 8.99
N PHE A 3 9.78 14.18 9.17
CA PHE A 3 9.52 15.16 8.11
C PHE A 3 10.67 16.13 7.86
N LEU A 4 11.52 16.39 8.86
CA LEU A 4 12.70 17.25 8.67
C LEU A 4 13.68 16.57 7.71
N GLU A 5 13.99 15.31 7.98
CA GLU A 5 14.85 14.49 7.11
C GLU A 5 14.21 14.24 5.74
N LEU A 6 12.91 13.98 5.68
CA LEU A 6 12.21 13.80 4.41
C LEU A 6 12.29 15.04 3.52
N GLU A 7 12.14 16.24 4.09
CA GLU A 7 12.23 17.51 3.36
C GLU A 7 13.64 17.75 2.80
N GLU A 8 14.69 17.43 3.55
CA GLU A 8 16.08 17.49 3.06
C GLU A 8 16.31 16.51 1.90
N LEU A 9 15.81 15.28 2.02
CA LEU A 9 15.91 14.28 0.95
C LEU A 9 15.13 14.70 -0.29
N MET A 10 13.92 15.21 -0.15
CA MET A 10 13.08 15.64 -1.27
C MET A 10 13.70 16.80 -2.08
N GLN A 11 14.56 17.63 -1.49
CA GLN A 11 15.30 18.66 -2.22
C GLN A 11 16.30 18.08 -3.24
N GLN A 12 16.81 16.88 -2.99
CA GLN A 12 17.88 16.27 -3.77
C GLN A 12 17.38 15.12 -4.67
N HIS A 13 16.17 14.62 -4.45
CA HIS A 13 15.61 13.48 -5.16
C HIS A 13 14.41 13.88 -6.04
N LYS A 14 14.12 13.09 -7.07
CA LYS A 14 13.02 13.37 -8.03
C LYS A 14 11.84 12.42 -7.90
N ALA A 15 12.00 11.34 -7.15
CA ALA A 15 10.94 10.39 -6.89
C ALA A 15 11.09 9.76 -5.50
N MET A 16 9.98 9.27 -4.95
CA MET A 16 9.96 8.42 -3.78
C MET A 16 9.01 7.24 -3.98
N ILE A 17 9.30 6.14 -3.29
CA ILE A 17 8.39 5.00 -3.17
C ILE A 17 7.82 5.01 -1.75
N LEU A 18 6.50 5.13 -1.65
CA LEU A 18 5.75 5.03 -0.41
C LEU A 18 5.12 3.64 -0.34
N CYS A 19 5.37 2.88 0.72
CA CYS A 19 4.62 1.66 1.02
C CYS A 19 3.50 2.01 2.02
N SER A 20 2.24 1.86 1.61
CA SER A 20 1.06 2.34 2.35
C SER A 20 -0.14 1.40 2.15
N PRO A 21 -0.44 0.46 3.08
CA PRO A 21 0.23 0.17 4.35
C PRO A 21 1.72 -0.19 4.27
N HIS A 22 2.50 0.16 5.29
CA HIS A 22 3.96 -0.03 5.29
C HIS A 22 4.36 -1.44 5.73
N ASN A 23 4.78 -2.27 4.77
CA ASN A 23 5.48 -3.53 5.00
C ASN A 23 6.96 -3.25 5.31
N PRO A 24 7.60 -3.86 6.34
CA PRO A 24 7.15 -5.00 7.16
C PRO A 24 6.46 -4.68 8.47
N VAL A 25 6.45 -3.42 8.92
CA VAL A 25 5.97 -3.07 10.27
C VAL A 25 4.44 -3.04 10.41
N GLY A 26 3.69 -3.20 9.31
CA GLY A 26 2.22 -3.19 9.32
C GLY A 26 1.61 -1.82 9.62
N ARG A 27 2.38 -0.73 9.44
CA ARG A 27 1.94 0.62 9.81
C ARG A 27 0.92 1.15 8.80
N ILE A 28 -0.21 1.62 9.31
CA ILE A 28 -1.16 2.45 8.55
C ILE A 28 -0.82 3.92 8.78
N TRP A 29 -0.64 4.67 7.69
CA TRP A 29 -0.28 6.09 7.78
C TRP A 29 -1.49 6.93 8.17
N LYS A 30 -1.27 7.89 9.09
CA LYS A 30 -2.32 8.84 9.47
C LYS A 30 -2.58 9.81 8.33
N GLU A 31 -3.83 10.25 8.20
CA GLU A 31 -4.23 11.25 7.20
C GLU A 31 -3.32 12.49 7.21
N ALA A 32 -3.05 13.05 8.39
CA ALA A 32 -2.17 14.21 8.55
C ALA A 32 -0.73 13.97 8.04
N GLU A 33 -0.20 12.75 8.22
CA GLU A 33 1.14 12.41 7.72
C GLU A 33 1.16 12.37 6.19
N LEU A 34 0.14 11.77 5.57
CA LEU A 34 0.03 11.70 4.11
C LEU A 34 -0.22 13.07 3.49
N ALA A 35 -1.05 13.91 4.13
CA ALA A 35 -1.26 15.29 3.71
C ALA A 35 0.06 16.10 3.72
N GLN A 36 0.87 15.95 4.77
CA GLN A 36 2.17 16.61 4.86
C GLN A 36 3.17 16.07 3.83
N LEU A 37 3.20 14.75 3.60
CA LEU A 37 4.01 14.14 2.55
C LEU A 37 3.65 14.69 1.16
N LEU A 38 2.36 14.77 0.85
CA LEU A 38 1.87 15.30 -0.42
C LEU A 38 2.20 16.80 -0.59
N PHE A 39 2.14 17.57 0.49
CA PHE A 39 2.55 18.98 0.49
C PHE A 39 4.04 19.14 0.16
N LEU A 40 4.92 18.38 0.81
CA LEU A 40 6.37 18.41 0.54
C LEU A 40 6.68 17.94 -0.88
N ALA A 41 6.02 16.87 -1.32
CA ALA A 41 6.18 16.38 -2.68
C ALA A 41 5.82 17.46 -3.70
N ALA A 42 4.70 18.18 -3.52
CA ALA A 42 4.32 19.30 -4.39
C ALA A 42 5.39 20.41 -4.37
N LYS A 43 5.85 20.81 -3.17
CA LYS A 43 6.84 21.88 -2.96
C LYS A 43 8.16 21.60 -3.70
N TYR A 44 8.61 20.35 -3.68
CA TYR A 44 9.91 19.96 -4.26
C TYR A 44 9.80 19.23 -5.61
N ASN A 45 8.59 19.15 -6.16
CA ASN A 45 8.30 18.46 -7.42
C ASN A 45 8.81 17.01 -7.44
N VAL A 46 8.51 16.26 -6.39
CA VAL A 46 8.90 14.85 -6.22
C VAL A 46 7.77 13.94 -6.64
N PHE A 47 8.02 13.05 -7.60
CA PHE A 47 7.05 12.04 -8.03
C PHE A 47 6.87 10.94 -6.97
N ILE A 48 5.64 10.55 -6.66
CA ILE A 48 5.35 9.52 -5.66
C ILE A 48 4.86 8.25 -6.35
N ILE A 49 5.50 7.13 -6.05
CA ILE A 49 4.97 5.80 -6.35
C ILE A 49 4.41 5.24 -5.03
N SER A 50 3.10 5.17 -4.89
CA SER A 50 2.42 4.62 -3.71
C SER A 50 2.10 3.15 -3.94
N ASP A 51 2.83 2.26 -3.29
CA ASP A 51 2.50 0.84 -3.20
C ASP A 51 1.42 0.64 -2.14
N GLU A 52 0.19 0.46 -2.60
CA GLU A 52 -1.02 0.25 -1.80
C GLU A 52 -1.55 -1.19 -1.92
N ILE A 53 -0.67 -2.16 -2.17
CA ILE A 53 -1.07 -3.57 -2.33
C ILE A 53 -1.71 -4.19 -1.07
N TRP A 54 -1.43 -3.62 0.11
CA TRP A 54 -1.96 -4.08 1.39
C TRP A 54 -3.24 -3.36 1.85
N GLN A 55 -3.78 -2.45 1.03
CA GLN A 55 -4.88 -1.53 1.40
C GLN A 55 -6.14 -2.21 1.97
N ASP A 56 -6.42 -3.45 1.55
CA ASP A 56 -7.62 -4.18 1.96
C ASP A 56 -7.43 -4.92 3.31
N ILE A 57 -6.18 -5.24 3.66
CA ILE A 57 -5.80 -6.00 4.86
C ILE A 57 -5.39 -5.02 5.97
N VAL A 58 -6.40 -4.37 6.54
CA VAL A 58 -6.27 -3.42 7.67
C VAL A 58 -7.21 -3.81 8.81
N SER A 59 -6.81 -3.65 10.08
CA SER A 59 -7.69 -3.96 11.23
C SER A 59 -8.99 -3.16 11.15
N SER A 60 -10.07 -3.73 11.69
CA SER A 60 -11.43 -3.17 11.67
C SER A 60 -11.53 -1.74 12.22
N ASN A 61 -10.64 -1.36 13.14
CA ASN A 61 -10.64 -0.05 13.80
C ASN A 61 -9.70 0.98 13.15
N VAL A 62 -9.03 0.62 12.05
CA VAL A 62 -8.05 1.48 11.38
C VAL A 62 -8.43 1.67 9.93
N GLN A 63 -8.38 2.92 9.46
CA GLN A 63 -8.70 3.28 8.10
C GLN A 63 -7.43 3.45 7.26
N HIS A 64 -7.37 2.78 6.11
CA HIS A 64 -6.42 3.12 5.05
C HIS A 64 -6.89 4.39 4.34
N HIS A 65 -5.94 5.27 4.02
CA HIS A 65 -6.19 6.50 3.28
C HIS A 65 -5.46 6.44 1.94
N PRO A 66 -6.14 6.09 0.83
CA PRO A 66 -5.52 6.09 -0.49
C PRO A 66 -4.99 7.47 -0.82
N LEU A 67 -3.81 7.60 -1.44
CA LEU A 67 -3.28 8.94 -1.79
C LEU A 67 -4.23 9.72 -2.70
N PHE A 68 -5.02 9.03 -3.51
CA PHE A 68 -6.04 9.64 -4.38
C PHE A 68 -7.29 10.13 -3.67
N SER A 69 -7.44 9.89 -2.36
CA SER A 69 -8.50 10.50 -1.55
C SER A 69 -8.21 11.95 -1.14
N PHE A 70 -6.96 12.41 -1.31
CA PHE A 70 -6.54 13.76 -0.92
C PHE A 70 -6.71 14.76 -2.07
N ASN A 71 -7.17 15.97 -1.74
CA ASN A 71 -7.11 17.10 -2.65
C ASN A 71 -5.75 17.80 -2.51
N SER A 72 -4.77 17.44 -3.34
CA SER A 72 -3.40 17.95 -3.27
C SER A 72 -2.90 18.46 -4.63
N PRO A 73 -2.10 19.55 -4.68
CA PRO A 73 -1.39 19.94 -5.89
C PRO A 73 -0.46 18.85 -6.44
N ALA A 74 0.01 17.93 -5.59
CA ALA A 74 0.84 16.80 -6.00
C ALA A 74 0.06 15.67 -6.69
N ILE A 75 -1.28 15.73 -6.79
CA ILE A 75 -2.05 14.57 -7.24
C ILE A 75 -1.68 14.06 -8.65
N ASN A 76 -1.21 14.97 -9.52
CA ASN A 76 -0.75 14.66 -10.87
C ASN A 76 0.67 14.07 -10.95
N GLN A 77 1.38 14.01 -9.83
CA GLN A 77 2.72 13.42 -9.72
C GLN A 77 2.70 12.13 -8.88
N VAL A 78 1.54 11.49 -8.76
CA VAL A 78 1.35 10.25 -8.02
C VAL A 78 1.00 9.12 -8.99
N LEU A 79 1.64 7.97 -8.79
CA LEU A 79 1.26 6.66 -9.32
C LEU A 79 0.88 5.77 -8.13
N VAL A 80 -0.37 5.34 -8.05
CA VAL A 80 -0.79 4.30 -7.10
C VAL A 80 -0.65 2.94 -7.76
N LEU A 81 0.03 2.02 -7.10
CA LEU A 81 0.15 0.61 -7.47
C LEU A 81 -0.65 -0.22 -6.46
N SER A 82 -1.56 -1.06 -6.94
CA SER A 82 -2.27 -1.99 -6.07
C SER A 82 -2.66 -3.26 -6.82
N SER A 83 -3.19 -4.22 -6.08
CA SER A 83 -3.56 -5.53 -6.56
C SER A 83 -4.47 -6.24 -5.55
N GLN A 84 -5.13 -7.28 -6.02
CA GLN A 84 -5.89 -8.23 -5.21
C GLN A 84 -5.07 -9.47 -4.82
N THR A 85 -3.81 -9.58 -5.27
CA THR A 85 -2.97 -10.76 -5.01
C THR A 85 -2.72 -11.00 -3.53
N LYS A 86 -2.53 -9.95 -2.74
CA LYS A 86 -2.37 -10.06 -1.28
C LYS A 86 -3.70 -10.27 -0.59
N THR A 87 -4.72 -9.51 -0.98
CA THR A 87 -6.09 -9.58 -0.45
C THR A 87 -6.66 -10.98 -0.52
N TYR A 88 -6.55 -11.67 -1.67
CA TYR A 88 -7.18 -12.98 -1.91
C TYR A 88 -6.17 -14.13 -2.09
N ASN A 89 -4.90 -13.93 -1.73
CA ASN A 89 -3.84 -14.94 -1.90
C ASN A 89 -3.70 -15.47 -3.35
N LEU A 90 -3.78 -14.55 -4.33
CA LEU A 90 -3.74 -14.85 -5.77
C LEU A 90 -2.41 -14.48 -6.42
N ALA A 91 -1.29 -14.49 -5.69
CA ALA A 91 0.02 -14.06 -6.20
C ALA A 91 0.44 -14.78 -7.50
N GLY A 92 0.10 -16.07 -7.64
CA GLY A 92 0.35 -16.84 -8.85
C GLY A 92 -0.41 -16.36 -10.10
N ALA A 93 -1.47 -15.55 -9.93
CA ALA A 93 -2.21 -14.96 -11.03
C ALA A 93 -1.46 -13.77 -11.69
N GLN A 94 -0.38 -13.27 -11.08
CA GLN A 94 0.42 -12.17 -11.63
C GLN A 94 -0.45 -10.96 -12.04
N ILE A 95 -1.39 -10.58 -11.17
CA ILE A 95 -2.29 -9.43 -11.37
C ILE A 95 -1.83 -8.21 -10.59
N GLY A 96 -2.01 -7.04 -11.18
CA GLY A 96 -1.76 -5.75 -10.55
C GLY A 96 -2.16 -4.62 -11.49
N TYR A 97 -2.33 -3.43 -10.96
CA TYR A 97 -2.71 -2.26 -11.73
C TYR A 97 -2.03 -1.00 -11.19
N GLY A 98 -1.80 -0.06 -12.12
CA GLY A 98 -1.29 1.27 -11.82
C GLY A 98 -2.34 2.32 -12.16
N LEU A 99 -2.56 3.26 -11.24
CA LEU A 99 -3.52 4.35 -11.38
C LEU A 99 -2.78 5.68 -11.28
N SER A 100 -3.09 6.62 -12.17
CA SER A 100 -2.60 8.00 -12.10
C SER A 100 -3.60 8.96 -12.73
N TYR A 101 -3.74 10.15 -12.16
CA TYR A 101 -4.47 11.24 -12.78
C TYR A 101 -3.72 11.82 -14.00
N ASN A 102 -2.41 11.59 -14.10
CA ASN A 102 -1.59 12.02 -15.22
C ASN A 102 -1.65 11.00 -16.36
N ARG A 103 -2.58 11.23 -17.30
CA ARG A 103 -2.78 10.36 -18.47
C ARG A 103 -1.52 10.25 -19.32
N ASP A 104 -0.81 11.34 -19.54
CA ASP A 104 0.41 11.36 -20.37
C ASP A 104 1.50 10.49 -19.76
N PHE A 105 1.63 10.52 -18.43
CA PHE A 105 2.54 9.63 -17.71
C PHE A 105 2.18 8.16 -17.92
N ILE A 106 0.90 7.78 -17.77
CA ILE A 106 0.46 6.39 -17.98
C ILE A 106 0.76 5.91 -19.41
N VAL A 107 0.48 6.74 -20.42
CA VAL A 107 0.74 6.38 -21.83
C VAL A 107 2.23 6.20 -22.07
N LYS A 108 3.07 7.12 -21.59
CA LYS A 108 4.53 7.02 -21.71
C LYS A 108 5.06 5.78 -20.99
N MET A 109 4.65 5.58 -19.74
CA MET A 109 5.04 4.41 -18.95
C MET A 109 4.67 3.11 -19.65
N HIS A 110 3.43 2.98 -20.13
CA HIS A 110 2.97 1.79 -20.85
C HIS A 110 3.79 1.54 -22.13
N HIS A 111 4.10 2.59 -22.89
CA HIS A 111 4.93 2.49 -24.08
C HIS A 111 6.36 2.04 -23.77
N GLU A 112 7.00 2.61 -22.74
CA GLU A 112 8.36 2.22 -22.34
C GLU A 112 8.41 0.79 -21.77
N LEU A 113 7.40 0.37 -20.99
CA LEU A 113 7.27 -1.02 -20.54
C LEU A 113 7.09 -1.97 -21.72
N THR A 114 6.20 -1.66 -22.67
CA THR A 114 5.96 -2.50 -23.85
C THR A 114 7.25 -2.71 -24.66
N LYS A 115 8.06 -1.66 -24.81
CA LYS A 115 9.35 -1.75 -25.50
C LYS A 115 10.39 -2.57 -24.75
N SER A 116 10.47 -2.42 -23.43
CA SER A 116 11.54 -2.99 -22.62
C SER A 116 11.31 -4.45 -22.25
N ILE A 117 10.07 -4.83 -21.91
CA ILE A 117 9.76 -6.17 -21.41
C ILE A 117 8.91 -7.00 -22.37
N HIS A 118 8.53 -6.46 -23.53
CA HIS A 118 7.64 -7.10 -24.52
C HIS A 118 6.33 -7.65 -23.92
N TYR A 119 5.96 -7.15 -22.74
CA TYR A 119 4.90 -7.67 -21.90
C TYR A 119 4.06 -6.49 -21.42
N ALA A 120 2.88 -6.34 -21.99
CA ALA A 120 2.01 -5.20 -21.71
C ALA A 120 0.54 -5.59 -21.53
N SER A 121 0.24 -6.89 -21.55
CA SER A 121 -1.13 -7.40 -21.44
C SER A 121 -1.25 -8.42 -20.32
N THR A 122 -2.32 -8.30 -19.55
CA THR A 122 -2.72 -9.32 -18.58
C THR A 122 -3.37 -10.48 -19.33
N ASN A 123 -3.18 -11.72 -18.87
CA ASN A 123 -3.86 -12.86 -19.48
C ASN A 123 -5.36 -12.85 -19.11
N TYR A 124 -6.18 -13.57 -19.88
CA TYR A 124 -7.63 -13.58 -19.70
C TYR A 124 -8.08 -14.00 -18.29
N LEU A 125 -7.46 -15.04 -17.72
CA LEU A 125 -7.79 -15.52 -16.39
C LEU A 125 -7.50 -14.45 -15.33
N SER A 126 -6.33 -13.82 -15.42
CA SER A 126 -5.90 -12.71 -14.56
C SER A 126 -6.85 -11.51 -14.64
N ALA A 127 -7.29 -11.11 -15.84
CA ALA A 127 -8.31 -10.08 -16.00
C ALA A 127 -9.64 -10.45 -15.30
N LYS A 128 -10.10 -11.70 -15.48
CA LYS A 128 -11.34 -12.19 -14.86
C LYS A 128 -11.23 -12.25 -13.33
N MET A 129 -10.07 -12.59 -12.79
CA MET A 129 -9.81 -12.58 -11.36
C MET A 129 -9.93 -11.17 -10.78
N ILE A 130 -9.32 -10.15 -11.41
CA ILE A 130 -9.45 -8.75 -10.97
C ILE A 130 -10.92 -8.32 -10.91
N ILE A 131 -11.66 -8.57 -12.00
CA ILE A 131 -13.07 -8.20 -12.12
C ILE A 131 -13.90 -8.92 -11.05
N SER A 132 -13.71 -10.23 -10.89
CA SER A 132 -14.43 -11.03 -9.91
C SER A 132 -14.18 -10.53 -8.49
N GLY A 133 -12.92 -10.26 -8.14
CA GLY A 133 -12.53 -9.79 -6.81
C GLY A 133 -13.27 -8.52 -6.37
N TYR A 134 -13.55 -7.59 -7.28
CA TYR A 134 -14.24 -6.33 -6.96
C TYR A 134 -15.76 -6.35 -7.20
N LEU A 135 -16.26 -7.20 -8.10
CA LEU A 135 -17.69 -7.19 -8.45
C LEU A 135 -18.51 -8.29 -7.77
N ASN A 136 -17.87 -9.34 -7.24
CA ASN A 136 -18.59 -10.39 -6.52
C ASN A 136 -18.64 -10.08 -5.02
N HIS A 137 -19.85 -9.85 -4.51
CA HIS A 137 -20.10 -9.51 -3.10
C HIS A 137 -19.62 -10.60 -2.12
N ASP A 138 -19.70 -11.87 -2.50
CA ASP A 138 -19.26 -13.00 -1.66
C ASP A 138 -17.77 -12.90 -1.29
N ASN A 139 -16.96 -12.24 -2.14
CA ASN A 139 -15.53 -12.04 -1.86
C ASN A 139 -15.30 -11.05 -0.71
N TYR A 140 -16.22 -10.12 -0.48
CA TYR A 140 -16.12 -9.19 0.65
C TYR A 140 -16.46 -9.86 1.96
N ASP A 141 -17.42 -10.79 1.97
CA ASP A 141 -17.74 -11.62 3.14
C ASP A 141 -16.56 -12.52 3.50
N TRP A 142 -15.94 -13.16 2.49
CA TRP A 142 -14.71 -13.93 2.69
C TRP A 142 -13.59 -13.05 3.25
N LEU A 143 -13.38 -11.85 2.71
CA LEU A 143 -12.35 -10.93 3.17
C LEU A 143 -12.59 -10.49 4.62
N ALA A 144 -13.83 -10.21 5.00
CA ALA A 144 -14.19 -9.85 6.37
C ALA A 144 -13.89 -11.00 7.35
N ALA A 145 -14.26 -12.22 6.99
CA ALA A 145 -13.92 -13.42 7.78
C ALA A 145 -12.40 -13.61 7.87
N TYR A 146 -11.68 -13.48 6.76
CA TYR A 146 -10.22 -13.59 6.72
C TYR A 146 -9.53 -12.57 7.62
N LYS A 147 -9.97 -11.30 7.59
CA LYS A 147 -9.45 -10.24 8.46
C LYS A 147 -9.68 -10.53 9.94
N THR A 148 -10.85 -11.08 10.29
CA THR A 148 -11.16 -11.51 11.66
C THR A 148 -10.15 -12.57 12.13
N THR A 149 -9.90 -13.60 11.32
CA THR A 149 -8.88 -14.62 11.64
C THR A 149 -7.47 -14.04 11.76
N LEU A 150 -7.09 -13.08 10.92
CA LEU A 150 -5.79 -12.42 11.04
C LEU A 150 -5.65 -11.64 12.35
N GLU A 151 -6.71 -10.95 12.77
CA GLU A 151 -6.76 -10.19 14.03
C GLU A 151 -6.67 -11.14 15.24
N GLU A 152 -7.40 -12.25 15.22
CA GLU A 152 -7.30 -13.32 16.24
C GLU A 152 -5.88 -13.89 16.33
N ASN A 153 -5.26 -14.20 15.18
CA ASN A 153 -3.88 -14.71 15.13
C ASN A 153 -2.87 -13.70 15.66
N TYR A 154 -3.05 -12.41 15.34
CA TYR A 154 -2.22 -11.33 15.87
C TYR A 154 -2.32 -11.27 17.39
N HIS A 155 -3.54 -11.23 17.95
CA HIS A 155 -3.74 -11.21 19.40
C HIS A 155 -3.21 -12.46 20.09
N TYR A 156 -3.39 -13.64 19.48
CA TYR A 156 -2.80 -14.87 19.99
C TYR A 156 -1.27 -14.76 20.06
N LEU A 157 -0.61 -14.35 18.97
CA LEU A 157 0.84 -14.19 18.92
C LEU A 157 1.33 -13.19 19.97
N VAL A 158 0.70 -12.01 20.05
CA VAL A 158 0.98 -10.97 21.04
C VAL A 158 0.89 -11.51 22.46
N ASN A 159 -0.20 -12.20 22.79
CA ASN A 159 -0.41 -12.76 24.12
C ASN A 159 0.63 -13.82 24.48
N GLU A 160 0.99 -14.70 23.54
CA GLU A 160 2.01 -15.72 23.77
C GLU A 160 3.41 -15.11 23.92
N LEU A 161 3.74 -14.07 23.15
CA LEU A 161 5.00 -13.35 23.32
C LEU A 161 5.07 -12.65 24.69
N LEU A 162 3.98 -12.03 25.16
CA LEU A 162 3.92 -11.36 26.46
C LEU A 162 4.04 -12.32 27.65
N LYS A 163 3.56 -13.57 27.51
CA LYS A 163 3.75 -14.63 28.51
C LYS A 163 5.16 -15.22 28.49
N GLY A 164 5.82 -15.20 27.33
CA GLY A 164 7.13 -15.80 27.12
C GLY A 164 8.29 -15.04 27.76
N GLN A 165 9.38 -15.74 28.06
CA GLN A 165 10.62 -15.15 28.59
C GLN A 165 11.38 -14.25 27.59
N LEU A 166 10.97 -14.25 26.31
CA LEU A 166 11.57 -13.40 25.27
C LEU A 166 11.31 -11.92 25.55
N ILE A 167 10.08 -11.55 25.91
CA ILE A 167 9.72 -10.16 26.21
C ILE A 167 10.19 -9.72 27.60
N SER A 168 10.29 -10.64 28.58
CA SER A 168 10.83 -10.28 29.91
C SER A 168 12.27 -9.77 29.85
N ASN A 169 13.03 -10.17 28.83
CA ASN A 169 14.44 -9.81 28.64
C ASN A 169 14.63 -8.61 27.69
N SER A 170 13.56 -7.99 27.18
CA SER A 170 13.64 -6.87 26.24
C SER A 170 12.47 -5.90 26.49
N PRO A 171 12.62 -4.95 27.43
CA PRO A 171 11.56 -4.01 27.81
C PRO A 171 10.99 -3.21 26.64
N GLU A 172 11.84 -2.89 25.65
CA GLU A 172 11.49 -2.17 24.42
C GLU A 172 10.42 -2.90 23.60
N LEU A 173 10.37 -4.24 23.66
CA LEU A 173 9.35 -5.03 22.97
C LEU A 173 7.96 -4.94 23.65
N LYS A 174 7.90 -4.59 24.94
CA LYS A 174 6.61 -4.41 25.65
C LYS A 174 5.88 -3.13 25.24
N GLU A 175 6.60 -2.12 24.77
CA GLU A 175 6.00 -0.85 24.32
C GLU A 175 5.50 -0.93 22.86
N LEU A 176 5.91 -1.97 22.14
CA LEU A 176 5.60 -2.19 20.72
C LEU A 176 4.42 -3.16 20.49
N ILE A 177 3.94 -3.82 21.55
CA ILE A 177 2.92 -4.88 21.54
C ILE A 177 1.77 -4.47 22.43
#